data_AF-W4LRE3-F1
#
_entry.id   AF-W4LRE3-F1
#
_cell.length_a   1.000
_cell.length_b   1.000
_cell.length_c   1.000
_cell.angle_alpha   90.00
_cell.angle_beta   90.00
_cell.angle_gamma   90.00
#
_symmetry.space_group_name_H-M   'P 1'
#
loop_
_entity.id
_entity.type
_entity.pdbx_description
1 polymer ?
#
loop_
_entity_poly.entity_id
_entity_poly.type
_entity_poly.pdbx_seq_one_letter_code
_entity_poly.pdbx_strand_id
1 'polypeptide(L)'
;MDICQQPPWIELWQGLECTLCRFEDFHLPIDATDAIVWQVCQDNGLHLITGNRNAEGPRSLEMTIRQRNSAACLPVLTLADPDRILRDFQYAESVVESLFDVLIDPDVFRGTGRLFLP
;
A
#
# COMPACT_ATOMS: atom_id res chain seq x y z
N MET A 1 18.47 -7.93 -2.83
CA MET A 1 18.26 -7.65 -1.40
C MET A 1 16.86 -7.09 -1.28
N ASP A 2 16.01 -7.67 -0.43
CA ASP A 2 14.64 -7.20 -0.25
C ASP A 2 14.67 -5.96 0.65
N ILE A 3 14.21 -4.80 0.14
CA ILE A 3 14.24 -3.55 0.89
C ILE A 3 13.28 -3.59 2.07
N CYS A 4 12.15 -4.29 1.94
CA CYS A 4 11.14 -4.41 2.99
C CYS A 4 11.65 -5.19 4.21
N GLN A 5 12.79 -5.88 4.08
CA GLN A 5 13.45 -6.67 5.12
C GLN A 5 14.66 -5.95 5.74
N GLN A 6 14.82 -4.66 5.51
CA GLN A 6 15.91 -3.83 6.05
C GLN A 6 15.36 -2.65 6.84
N PRO A 7 16.14 -2.06 7.76
CA PRO A 7 15.78 -0.79 8.36
C PRO A 7 15.57 0.31 7.30
N PRO A 8 14.60 1.23 7.50
CA PRO A 8 13.69 1.30 8.65
C PRO A 8 12.45 0.38 8.56
N TRP A 9 12.24 -0.29 7.44
CA TRP A 9 11.03 -1.07 7.14
C TRP A 9 10.80 -2.26 8.08
N ILE A 10 11.83 -3.06 8.32
CA ILE A 10 11.70 -4.26 9.15
C ILE A 10 11.29 -3.93 10.59
N GLU A 11 11.73 -2.79 11.10
CA GLU A 11 11.39 -2.30 12.44
C GLU A 11 9.91 -1.90 12.53
N LEU A 12 9.39 -1.21 11.49
CA LEU A 12 7.97 -0.89 11.36
C LEU A 12 7.11 -2.15 11.38
N TRP A 13 7.42 -3.13 10.52
CA TRP A 13 6.61 -4.34 10.41
C TRP A 13 6.62 -5.16 11.68
N GLN A 14 7.78 -5.28 12.34
CA GLN A 14 7.88 -5.99 13.61
C GLN A 14 7.16 -5.24 14.74
N GLY A 15 7.32 -3.92 14.80
CA GLY A 15 6.71 -3.09 15.84
C GLY A 15 5.18 -3.05 15.78
N LEU A 16 4.61 -3.17 14.58
CA LEU A 16 3.15 -3.21 14.36
C LEU A 16 2.62 -4.63 14.12
N GLU A 17 3.43 -5.66 14.32
CA GLU A 17 3.08 -7.07 14.07
C GLU A 17 2.49 -7.32 12.67
N CYS A 18 2.94 -6.55 11.67
CA CYS A 18 2.49 -6.64 10.29
C CYS A 18 3.17 -7.80 9.57
N THR A 19 2.38 -8.51 8.75
CA THR A 19 2.91 -9.55 7.86
C THR A 19 2.93 -9.03 6.42
N LEU A 20 4.08 -9.16 5.75
CA LEU A 20 4.18 -8.91 4.32
C LEU A 20 3.64 -10.11 3.56
N CYS A 21 2.67 -9.86 2.69
CA CYS A 21 2.09 -10.89 1.85
C CYS A 21 2.64 -10.83 0.42
N ARG A 22 2.58 -11.97 -0.26
CA ARG A 22 2.93 -12.13 -1.66
C ARG A 22 1.70 -12.50 -2.48
N PHE A 23 1.81 -12.40 -3.79
CA PHE A 23 0.71 -12.73 -4.70
C PHE A 23 0.36 -14.23 -4.63
N GLU A 24 1.38 -15.08 -4.43
CA GLU A 24 1.21 -16.52 -4.31
C GLU A 24 0.38 -16.91 -3.08
N ASP A 25 0.45 -16.14 -1.98
CA ASP A 25 -0.33 -16.39 -0.76
C ASP A 25 -1.84 -16.31 -1.03
N PHE A 26 -2.24 -15.56 -2.07
CA PHE A 26 -3.63 -15.37 -2.49
C PHE A 26 -3.94 -15.95 -3.88
N HIS A 27 -3.05 -16.79 -4.42
CA HIS A 27 -3.18 -17.40 -5.75
C HIS A 27 -3.37 -16.36 -6.87
N LEU A 28 -2.81 -15.16 -6.71
CA LEU A 28 -2.87 -14.11 -7.72
C LEU A 28 -1.82 -14.37 -8.80
N PRO A 29 -2.19 -14.29 -10.09
CA PRO A 29 -1.21 -14.34 -11.15
C PRO A 29 -0.39 -13.04 -11.18
N ILE A 30 0.85 -13.12 -11.66
CA ILE A 30 1.76 -11.95 -11.70
C ILE A 30 1.24 -10.81 -12.60
N ASP A 31 0.37 -11.13 -13.55
CA ASP A 31 -0.29 -10.19 -14.45
C ASP A 31 -1.72 -9.83 -14.00
N ALA A 32 -2.06 -10.09 -12.72
CA ALA A 32 -3.33 -9.69 -12.14
C ALA A 32 -3.56 -8.18 -12.32
N THR A 33 -4.77 -7.82 -12.75
CA THR A 33 -5.14 -6.42 -12.93
C THR A 33 -5.24 -5.69 -11.59
N ASP A 34 -5.03 -4.36 -11.58
CA ASP A 34 -5.23 -3.49 -10.41
C ASP A 34 -6.56 -3.76 -9.69
N ALA A 35 -7.64 -4.00 -10.45
CA ALA A 35 -8.97 -4.25 -9.90
C ALA A 35 -9.07 -5.58 -9.13
N ILE A 36 -8.33 -6.61 -9.57
CA ILE A 36 -8.29 -7.92 -8.90
C ILE A 36 -7.44 -7.81 -7.63
N VAL A 37 -6.25 -7.21 -7.74
CA VAL A 37 -5.35 -7.02 -6.58
C VAL A 37 -6.03 -6.17 -5.50
N TRP A 38 -6.65 -5.05 -5.90
CA TRP A 38 -7.40 -4.20 -4.98
C TRP A 38 -8.51 -4.97 -4.27
N GLN A 39 -9.32 -5.74 -5.00
CA GLN A 39 -10.42 -6.50 -4.41
C GLN A 39 -9.92 -7.53 -3.38
N VAL A 40 -8.87 -8.29 -3.72
CA VAL A 40 -8.28 -9.26 -2.79
C VAL A 40 -7.78 -8.58 -1.52
N CYS A 41 -7.13 -7.41 -1.63
CA CYS A 41 -6.73 -6.66 -0.45
C CYS A 41 -7.93 -6.28 0.43
N GLN A 42 -9.01 -5.76 -0.16
CA GLN A 42 -10.21 -5.38 0.60
C GLN A 42 -10.88 -6.58 1.27
N ASP A 43 -11.04 -7.70 0.54
CA ASP A 43 -11.72 -8.90 1.04
C ASP A 43 -10.97 -9.56 2.22
N ASN A 44 -9.64 -9.34 2.30
CA ASN A 44 -8.77 -9.91 3.33
C ASN A 44 -8.30 -8.89 4.37
N GLY A 45 -8.79 -7.64 4.32
CA GLY A 45 -8.38 -6.59 5.26
C GLY A 45 -6.91 -6.19 5.16
N LEU A 46 -6.32 -6.27 3.96
CA LEU A 46 -4.91 -5.94 3.70
C LEU A 46 -4.76 -4.49 3.22
N HIS A 47 -3.69 -3.83 3.65
CA HIS A 47 -3.27 -2.56 3.07
C HIS A 47 -2.52 -2.77 1.76
N LEU A 48 -3.00 -2.15 0.68
CA LEU A 48 -2.29 -2.10 -0.59
C LEU A 48 -1.34 -0.90 -0.61
N ILE A 49 -0.03 -1.16 -0.62
CA ILE A 49 1.02 -0.14 -0.76
C ILE A 49 1.55 -0.16 -2.20
N THR A 50 1.67 1.00 -2.84
CA THR A 50 2.09 1.07 -4.24
C THR A 50 2.88 2.33 -4.57
N GLY A 51 3.79 2.23 -5.55
CA GLY A 51 4.37 3.38 -6.24
C GLY A 51 3.59 3.82 -7.48
N ASN A 52 2.50 3.11 -7.82
CA ASN A 52 1.73 3.37 -9.03
C ASN A 52 0.91 4.66 -8.91
N ARG A 53 1.49 5.76 -9.37
CA ARG A 53 0.85 7.08 -9.48
C ARG A 53 0.08 7.27 -10.80
N ASN A 54 0.12 6.30 -11.71
CA ASN A 54 -0.56 6.43 -12.99
C ASN A 54 -2.08 6.34 -12.77
N ALA A 55 -2.74 7.48 -12.90
CA ALA A 55 -4.21 7.58 -12.80
C ALA A 55 -4.91 7.23 -14.11
N GLU A 56 -4.17 7.02 -15.20
CA GLU A 56 -4.72 7.04 -16.54
C GLU A 56 -5.22 5.67 -17.02
N GLY A 57 -6.41 5.69 -17.61
CA GLY A 57 -7.00 4.56 -18.31
C GLY A 57 -8.15 3.88 -17.55
N PRO A 58 -9.07 3.23 -18.27
CA PRO A 58 -10.30 2.63 -17.71
C PRO A 58 -10.04 1.43 -16.79
N ARG A 59 -8.81 0.92 -16.75
CA ARG A 59 -8.38 -0.21 -15.91
C ARG A 59 -7.39 0.21 -14.82
N SER A 60 -7.19 1.51 -14.61
CA SER A 60 -6.27 2.00 -13.59
C SER A 60 -6.79 1.70 -12.19
N LEU A 61 -5.86 1.59 -11.24
CA LEU A 61 -6.17 1.52 -9.82
C LEU A 61 -7.04 2.70 -9.37
N GLU A 62 -6.80 3.91 -9.89
CA GLU A 62 -7.61 5.10 -9.59
C GLU A 62 -9.07 4.90 -10.02
N MET A 63 -9.31 4.41 -11.24
CA MET A 63 -10.67 4.11 -11.71
C MET A 63 -11.35 3.02 -10.88
N THR A 64 -10.58 2.00 -10.47
CA THR A 64 -11.08 0.94 -9.57
C THR A 64 -11.55 1.53 -8.24
N ILE A 65 -10.71 2.34 -7.60
CA ILE A 65 -11.03 3.00 -6.32
C ILE A 65 -12.30 3.84 -6.48
N ARG A 66 -12.37 4.71 -7.50
CA ARG A 66 -13.56 5.56 -7.72
C ARG A 66 -14.86 4.78 -7.90
N GLN A 67 -14.80 3.62 -8.53
CA GLN A 67 -15.98 2.81 -8.83
C GLN A 67 -16.42 1.92 -7.67
N ARG A 68 -15.48 1.44 -6.85
CA ARG A 68 -15.71 0.35 -5.89
C ARG A 68 -15.50 0.73 -4.43
N ASN A 69 -14.85 1.85 -4.16
CA ASN A 69 -14.59 2.29 -2.79
C ASN A 69 -15.90 2.54 -2.02
N SER A 70 -15.87 2.26 -0.72
CA SER A 70 -16.98 2.47 0.20
C SER A 70 -16.44 2.87 1.58
N ALA A 71 -17.31 3.29 2.50
CA ALA A 71 -16.91 3.65 3.85
C ALA A 71 -16.25 2.50 4.65
N ALA A 72 -16.36 1.25 4.19
CA ALA A 72 -15.72 0.10 4.81
C ALA A 72 -14.31 -0.19 4.25
N CYS A 73 -13.97 0.33 3.07
CA CYS A 73 -12.74 -0.01 2.38
C CYS A 73 -11.50 0.61 3.04
N LEU A 74 -10.41 -0.15 3.11
CA LEU A 74 -9.10 0.36 3.51
C LEU A 74 -8.51 1.26 2.42
N PRO A 75 -7.77 2.33 2.80
CA PRO A 75 -7.10 3.19 1.84
C PRO A 75 -5.98 2.45 1.11
N VAL A 76 -5.78 2.79 -0.17
CA VAL A 76 -4.55 2.48 -0.90
C VAL A 76 -3.47 3.50 -0.51
N LEU A 77 -2.32 3.02 -0.07
CA LEU A 77 -1.19 3.84 0.35
C LEU A 77 -0.24 4.01 -0.84
N THR A 78 -0.09 5.24 -1.31
CA THR A 78 0.70 5.54 -2.52
C THR A 78 1.95 6.30 -2.15
N LEU A 79 3.11 5.67 -2.34
CA LEU A 79 4.42 6.27 -2.06
C LEU A 79 4.75 7.28 -3.17
N ALA A 80 5.13 8.50 -2.79
CA ALA A 80 5.34 9.57 -3.77
C ALA A 80 6.59 9.31 -4.61
N ASP A 81 7.69 8.83 -4.02
CA ASP A 81 8.92 8.56 -4.78
C ASP A 81 9.60 7.24 -4.35
N PRO A 82 9.16 6.09 -4.90
CA PRO A 82 9.76 4.80 -4.61
C PRO A 82 11.24 4.71 -4.98
N ASP A 83 11.69 5.44 -6.00
CA ASP A 83 13.09 5.42 -6.42
C ASP A 83 13.99 6.16 -5.42
N ARG A 84 13.47 7.23 -4.81
CA ARG A 84 14.16 7.99 -3.76
C ARG A 84 14.33 7.19 -2.47
N ILE A 85 13.35 6.36 -2.10
CA ILE A 85 13.44 5.44 -0.96
C ILE A 85 14.71 4.58 -1.03
N LEU A 86 15.12 4.16 -2.23
CA LEU A 86 16.30 3.30 -2.42
C LEU A 86 17.63 4.04 -2.19
N ARG A 87 17.64 5.38 -2.20
CA ARG A 87 18.86 6.19 -2.30
C ARG A 87 19.02 7.20 -1.17
N ASP A 88 17.93 7.53 -0.48
CA ASP A 88 17.87 8.55 0.56
C ASP A 88 17.26 7.93 1.83
N PHE A 89 18.12 7.61 2.79
CA PHE A 89 17.72 6.97 4.03
C PHE A 89 16.76 7.84 4.85
N GLN A 90 17.00 9.16 4.91
CA GLN A 90 16.14 10.08 5.64
C GLN A 90 14.76 10.17 4.99
N TYR A 91 14.69 10.08 3.67
CA TYR A 91 13.42 9.97 2.97
C TYR A 91 12.69 8.67 3.34
N ALA A 92 13.39 7.53 3.31
CA ALA A 92 12.81 6.25 3.71
C ALA A 92 12.27 6.27 5.15
N GLU A 93 12.97 6.92 6.09
CA GLU A 93 12.47 7.13 7.45
C GLU A 93 11.17 7.93 7.47
N SER A 94 11.09 9.05 6.73
CA SER A 94 9.86 9.85 6.66
C SER A 94 8.66 9.08 6.06
N VAL A 95 8.93 8.17 5.11
CA VAL A 95 7.90 7.28 4.56
C VAL A 95 7.40 6.32 5.64
N VAL A 96 8.32 5.72 6.40
CA VAL A 96 8.00 4.79 7.49
C VAL A 96 7.23 5.48 8.61
N GLU A 97 7.60 6.70 9.00
CA GLU A 97 6.83 7.51 9.96
C GLU A 97 5.39 7.73 9.48
N SER A 98 5.23 8.11 8.20
CA SER A 98 3.90 8.32 7.61
C SER A 98 3.09 7.02 7.52
N LEU A 99 3.74 5.89 7.28
CA LEU A 99 3.09 4.57 7.30
C LEU A 99 2.67 4.18 8.71
N PHE A 100 3.51 4.42 9.71
CA PHE A 100 3.20 4.15 11.11
C PHE A 100 1.93 4.87 11.54
N ASP A 101 1.80 6.16 11.22
CA ASP A 101 0.63 6.98 11.54
C ASP A 101 -0.66 6.42 10.94
N VAL A 102 -0.59 5.81 9.76
CA VAL A 102 -1.76 5.22 9.10
C VAL A 102 -2.07 3.81 9.62
N LEU A 103 -1.04 3.01 9.89
CA LEU A 103 -1.19 1.60 10.26
C LEU A 103 -1.53 1.39 11.74
N ILE A 104 -1.24 2.37 12.62
CA ILE A 104 -1.58 2.27 14.04
C ILE A 104 -3.09 2.34 14.30
N ASP A 105 -3.82 3.09 13.47
CA ASP A 105 -5.29 3.18 13.51
C ASP A 105 -5.87 3.28 12.09
N PRO A 106 -5.92 2.15 11.37
CA PRO A 106 -6.33 2.13 9.96
C PRO A 106 -7.83 2.44 9.77
N ASP A 107 -8.64 2.30 10.82
CA ASP A 107 -10.08 2.50 10.76
C ASP A 107 -10.43 3.99 10.55
N VAL A 108 -9.60 4.91 11.05
CA VAL A 108 -9.75 6.37 10.86
C VAL A 108 -9.71 6.76 9.37
N PHE A 109 -9.02 5.98 8.55
CA PHE A 109 -8.78 6.28 7.15
C PHE A 109 -9.68 5.50 6.18
N ARG A 110 -10.63 4.71 6.68
CA ARG A 110 -11.53 3.95 5.81
C ARG A 110 -12.35 4.85 4.90
N GLY A 111 -12.58 4.37 3.68
CA GLY A 111 -13.36 5.07 2.65
C GLY A 111 -12.69 6.30 2.05
N THR A 112 -11.50 6.70 2.50
CA THR A 112 -10.73 7.80 1.89
C THR A 112 -10.23 7.47 0.48
N GLY A 113 -10.22 6.18 0.12
CA GLY A 113 -9.84 5.68 -1.20
C GLY A 113 -8.32 5.58 -1.35
N ARG A 114 -7.64 6.72 -1.47
CA ARG A 114 -6.19 6.76 -1.69
C ARG A 114 -5.52 7.84 -0.83
N LEU A 115 -4.46 7.45 -0.13
CA LEU A 115 -3.59 8.35 0.62
C LEU A 115 -2.23 8.42 -0.08
N PHE A 116 -1.70 9.63 -0.21
CA PHE A 116 -0.36 9.86 -0.73
C PHE A 116 0.58 10.08 0.45
N LEU A 117 1.60 9.23 0.54
CA LEU A 117 2.67 9.32 1.51
C LEU A 117 3.92 9.84 0.79
N PRO A 118 4.90 10.41 1.50
CA PRO A 118 6.24 10.60 0.94
C PRO A 118 6.71 9.30 0.25
#